data_AF-A0A7I6MZA2-F1
#
_entry.id   AF-A0A7I6MZA2-F1
#
_cell.length_a   1.000
_cell.length_b   1.000
_cell.length_c   1.000
_cell.angle_alpha   90.00
_cell.angle_beta   90.00
_cell.angle_gamma   90.00
#
_symmetry.space_group_name_H-M   'P 1'
#
loop_
_entity.id
_entity.type
_entity.pdbx_description
1 polymer ?
#
loop_
_entity_poly.entity_id
_entity_poly.type
_entity_poly.pdbx_seq_one_letter_code
_entity_poly.pdbx_strand_id
1 'polypeptide(L)'
;PFTDSIRLMDDPKKQKICVPAAGVHAVLPDHFSPNRMGLIVPKTSDGRVLFFLPWENGTLAGTTDSESEITMLPEPTKQEVDFIIDEANRYLAKDVTRNDVKSAWSGIRPLVKDPRHQDGSTSKISREHVVEVSDSNMVTIAGGKWTTYRRMAQDAIDKLVETVPEIKSKASPCKTREVGIIGADRIGEVCNKKFDNITITLRE
;
A
#
# COMPACT_ATOMS: atom_id res chain seq x y z
N PRO A 1 4.49 6.33 -6.44
CA PRO A 1 3.70 6.84 -7.60
C PRO A 1 4.60 7.53 -8.64
N PHE A 2 5.72 8.12 -8.23
CA PHE A 2 6.67 8.84 -9.10
C PHE A 2 7.56 7.96 -9.99
N THR A 3 7.30 6.66 -10.11
CA THR A 3 8.20 5.73 -10.82
C THR A 3 8.47 6.18 -12.26
N ASP A 4 7.43 6.59 -12.99
CA ASP A 4 7.60 7.00 -14.39
C ASP A 4 8.37 8.30 -14.58
N SER A 5 8.34 9.23 -13.61
CA SER A 5 9.12 10.47 -13.75
C SER A 5 10.62 10.18 -13.72
N ILE A 6 11.05 9.16 -12.97
CA ILE A 6 12.45 8.71 -12.96
C ILE A 6 12.75 7.85 -14.19
N ARG A 7 11.84 6.94 -14.58
CA ARG A 7 12.05 6.09 -15.78
C ARG A 7 12.22 6.90 -17.06
N LEU A 8 11.52 8.02 -17.19
CA LEU A 8 11.61 8.90 -18.36
C LEU A 8 12.89 9.77 -18.36
N MET A 9 13.57 9.93 -17.22
CA MET A 9 14.90 10.54 -17.18
C MET A 9 15.97 9.60 -17.76
N ASP A 10 15.79 8.29 -17.59
CA ASP A 10 16.65 7.24 -18.14
C ASP A 10 16.43 7.05 -19.65
N ASP A 11 15.17 6.87 -20.06
CA ASP A 11 14.78 6.80 -21.46
C ASP A 11 13.43 7.50 -21.71
N PRO A 12 13.43 8.67 -22.38
CA PRO A 12 12.20 9.42 -22.68
C PRO A 12 11.19 8.68 -23.57
N LYS A 13 11.59 7.59 -24.24
CA LYS A 13 10.71 6.80 -25.11
C LYS A 13 9.95 5.70 -24.36
N LYS A 14 10.26 5.47 -23.07
CA LYS A 14 9.56 4.45 -22.27
C LYS A 14 8.08 4.75 -22.14
N GLN A 15 7.26 3.70 -22.25
CA GLN A 15 5.85 3.77 -21.92
C GLN A 15 5.66 3.89 -20.40
N LYS A 16 4.72 4.75 -19.98
CA LYS A 16 4.32 4.88 -18.58
C LYS A 16 3.63 3.59 -18.11
N ILE A 17 4.04 3.10 -16.94
CA ILE A 17 3.47 1.88 -16.35
C ILE A 17 2.67 2.17 -15.08
N CYS A 18 2.90 3.31 -14.42
CA CYS A 18 2.22 3.66 -13.18
C CYS A 18 0.80 4.18 -13.48
N VAL A 19 -0.17 3.64 -12.76
CA VAL A 19 -1.56 4.09 -12.73
C VAL A 19 -1.87 4.54 -11.30
N PRO A 20 -1.74 5.83 -11.00
CA PRO A 20 -2.01 6.37 -9.67
C PRO A 20 -3.50 6.24 -9.29
N ALA A 21 -3.76 5.82 -8.05
CA ALA A 21 -5.10 5.81 -7.47
C ALA A 21 -5.08 6.37 -6.04
N ALA A 22 -5.94 7.33 -5.73
CA ALA A 22 -6.05 7.90 -4.39
C ALA A 22 -6.88 7.00 -3.48
N GLY A 23 -6.54 7.02 -2.20
CA GLY A 23 -7.27 6.36 -1.14
C GLY A 23 -7.28 7.19 0.12
N VAL A 24 -8.49 7.47 0.61
CA VAL A 24 -8.72 8.25 1.80
C VAL A 24 -9.07 7.36 2.98
N HIS A 25 -8.59 7.74 4.15
CA HIS A 25 -9.09 7.27 5.43
C HIS A 25 -9.56 8.45 6.29
N ALA A 26 -10.49 8.17 7.20
CA ALA A 26 -10.95 9.08 8.23
C ALA A 26 -10.78 8.45 9.62
N VAL A 27 -10.49 9.26 10.63
CA VAL A 27 -10.47 8.85 12.03
C VAL A 27 -11.74 9.30 12.71
N LEU A 28 -12.45 8.32 13.27
CA LEU A 28 -13.69 8.49 14.02
C LEU A 28 -13.43 8.27 15.53
N PRO A 29 -14.39 8.61 16.40
CA PRO A 29 -14.36 8.23 17.81
C PRO A 29 -14.21 6.72 18.01
N ASP A 30 -13.53 6.33 19.08
CA ASP A 30 -13.23 4.95 19.45
C ASP A 30 -14.46 4.04 19.62
N HIS A 31 -15.61 4.60 20.00
CA HIS A 31 -16.84 3.85 20.19
C HIS A 31 -17.41 3.25 18.89
N PHE A 32 -16.86 3.60 17.72
CA PHE A 32 -17.14 2.93 16.44
C PHE A 32 -16.32 1.65 16.22
N SER A 33 -15.39 1.32 17.13
CA SER A 33 -14.69 0.03 17.21
C SER A 33 -14.70 -0.48 18.66
N PRO A 34 -15.88 -0.80 19.20
CA PRO A 34 -16.03 -1.19 20.61
C PRO A 34 -15.21 -2.43 20.93
N ASN A 35 -14.69 -2.50 22.17
CA ASN A 35 -13.83 -3.59 22.65
C ASN A 35 -12.58 -3.84 21.78
N ARG A 36 -12.12 -2.81 21.05
CA ARG A 36 -10.99 -2.92 20.10
C ARG A 36 -11.22 -4.00 19.03
N MET A 37 -12.47 -4.18 18.62
CA MET A 37 -12.84 -5.06 17.52
C MET A 37 -12.78 -4.29 16.20
N GLY A 38 -12.18 -4.91 15.18
CA GLY A 38 -12.26 -4.42 13.80
C GLY A 38 -13.52 -4.92 13.10
N LEU A 39 -14.08 -4.10 12.22
CA LEU A 39 -15.18 -4.47 11.33
C LEU A 39 -14.71 -4.43 9.87
N ILE A 40 -15.15 -5.41 9.09
CA ILE A 40 -15.03 -5.41 7.64
C ILE A 40 -16.42 -5.34 7.02
N VAL A 41 -16.64 -4.35 6.18
CA VAL A 41 -17.79 -4.24 5.29
C VAL A 41 -17.36 -4.82 3.94
N PRO A 42 -17.79 -6.04 3.59
CA PRO A 42 -17.24 -6.78 2.45
C PRO A 42 -17.73 -6.25 1.09
N LYS A 43 -18.77 -5.40 1.09
CA LYS A 43 -19.36 -4.85 -0.14
C LYS A 43 -20.04 -3.51 0.14
N THR A 44 -19.36 -2.42 -0.18
CA THR A 44 -19.95 -1.07 -0.24
C THR A 44 -20.93 -0.94 -1.42
N SER A 45 -21.63 0.19 -1.53
CA SER A 45 -22.52 0.52 -2.66
C SER A 45 -21.94 0.23 -4.04
N ASP A 46 -20.63 0.42 -4.20
CA ASP A 46 -19.89 0.23 -5.45
C ASP A 46 -19.01 -1.03 -5.49
N GLY A 47 -19.19 -1.94 -4.54
CA GLY A 47 -18.53 -3.25 -4.53
C GLY A 47 -17.11 -3.27 -3.96
N ARG A 48 -16.67 -2.20 -3.31
CA ARG A 48 -15.40 -2.13 -2.58
C ARG A 48 -15.55 -2.70 -1.16
N VAL A 49 -14.42 -2.73 -0.44
CA VAL A 49 -14.35 -3.15 0.97
C VAL A 49 -14.03 -1.92 1.81
N LEU A 50 -14.77 -1.76 2.92
CA LEU A 50 -14.50 -0.75 3.94
C LEU A 50 -14.10 -1.44 5.24
N PHE A 51 -13.10 -0.90 5.93
CA PHE A 51 -12.60 -1.37 7.22
C PHE A 51 -12.87 -0.31 8.27
N PHE A 52 -13.18 -0.77 9.49
CA PHE A 52 -13.12 0.01 10.72
C PHE A 52 -12.14 -0.69 11.63
N LEU A 53 -11.01 -0.05 11.91
CA LEU A 53 -9.94 -0.64 12.71
C LEU A 53 -9.69 0.24 13.94
N PRO A 54 -9.61 -0.34 15.14
CA PRO A 54 -9.20 0.42 16.31
C PRO A 54 -7.76 0.92 16.12
N TRP A 55 -7.54 2.22 16.30
CA TRP A 55 -6.23 2.85 16.14
C TRP A 55 -6.10 4.07 17.06
N GLU A 56 -5.11 4.07 17.96
CA GLU A 56 -4.75 5.20 18.85
C GLU A 56 -5.96 5.95 19.46
N ASN A 57 -6.78 5.26 20.27
CA ASN A 57 -8.00 5.80 20.90
C ASN A 57 -9.02 6.38 19.91
N GLY A 58 -9.04 5.86 18.68
CA GLY A 58 -10.00 6.16 17.64
C GLY A 58 -10.31 4.93 16.80
N THR A 59 -11.14 5.16 15.78
CA THR A 59 -11.49 4.17 14.77
C THR A 59 -11.04 4.67 13.42
N LEU A 60 -10.10 3.96 12.80
CA LEU A 60 -9.68 4.19 11.43
C LEU A 60 -10.71 3.59 10.47
N ALA A 61 -11.40 4.44 9.71
CA ALA A 61 -12.37 4.04 8.70
C ALA A 61 -11.84 4.30 7.28
N GLY A 62 -11.94 3.32 6.38
CA GLY A 62 -11.48 3.45 5.00
C GLY A 62 -11.44 2.14 4.21
N THR A 63 -11.19 2.15 2.90
CA THR A 63 -10.73 3.30 2.11
C THR A 63 -11.58 3.60 0.90
N THR A 64 -11.36 4.79 0.32
CA THR A 64 -11.73 5.09 -1.07
C THR A 64 -10.72 4.55 -2.08
N ASP A 65 -11.14 4.57 -3.34
CA ASP A 65 -10.37 4.20 -4.54
C ASP A 65 -10.85 5.09 -5.69
N SER A 66 -10.08 6.13 -6.00
CA SER A 66 -10.41 7.14 -7.01
C SER A 66 -9.21 7.35 -7.94
N GLU A 67 -9.46 7.65 -9.22
CA GLU A 67 -8.39 8.09 -10.12
C GLU A 67 -7.77 9.38 -9.58
N SER A 68 -6.45 9.50 -9.69
CA SER A 68 -5.71 10.57 -9.03
C SER A 68 -4.53 11.04 -9.85
N GLU A 69 -4.33 12.35 -9.92
CA GLU A 69 -3.08 12.93 -10.42
C GLU A 69 -1.95 12.76 -9.40
N ILE A 70 -0.73 12.62 -9.88
CA ILE A 70 0.44 12.46 -9.01
C ILE A 70 0.77 13.80 -8.35
N THR A 71 0.76 13.84 -7.03
CA THR A 71 1.19 14.97 -6.21
C THR A 71 1.97 14.49 -4.98
N MET A 72 2.86 15.35 -4.47
CA MET A 72 3.55 15.12 -3.19
C MET A 72 2.62 15.34 -1.99
N LEU A 73 1.53 16.08 -2.17
CA LEU A 73 0.62 16.50 -1.12
C LEU A 73 -0.82 16.10 -1.49
N PRO A 74 -1.14 14.79 -1.52
CA PRO A 74 -2.51 14.35 -1.74
C PRO A 74 -3.39 14.74 -0.54
N GLU A 75 -4.53 15.35 -0.81
CA GLU A 75 -5.48 15.78 0.21
C GLU A 75 -6.80 15.01 0.05
N PRO A 76 -7.44 14.63 1.17
CA PRO A 76 -8.75 13.99 1.12
C PRO A 76 -9.81 14.98 0.66
N THR A 77 -10.67 14.56 -0.27
CA THR A 77 -11.80 15.41 -0.71
C THR A 77 -12.98 15.29 0.25
N LYS A 78 -13.84 16.33 0.25
CA LYS A 78 -15.09 16.29 1.03
C LYS A 78 -15.96 15.10 0.63
N GLN A 79 -16.03 14.81 -0.66
CA GLN A 79 -16.84 13.74 -1.24
C GLN A 79 -16.34 12.35 -0.81
N GLU A 80 -15.02 12.15 -0.72
CA GLU A 80 -14.46 10.88 -0.25
C GLU A 80 -14.73 10.65 1.23
N VAL A 81 -14.69 11.70 2.05
CA VAL A 81 -15.07 11.61 3.46
C VAL A 81 -16.57 11.35 3.62
N ASP A 82 -17.43 12.03 2.85
CA ASP A 82 -18.87 11.75 2.82
C ASP A 82 -19.14 10.30 2.42
N PHE A 83 -18.46 9.79 1.39
CA PHE A 83 -18.58 8.39 0.99
C PHE A 83 -18.29 7.42 2.15
N ILE A 84 -17.23 7.66 2.92
CA ILE A 84 -16.90 6.82 4.08
C ILE A 84 -18.01 6.89 5.14
N ILE A 85 -18.54 8.10 5.42
CA ILE A 85 -19.63 8.31 6.39
C ILE A 85 -20.90 7.59 5.92
N ASP A 86 -21.28 7.80 4.66
CA ASP A 86 -22.49 7.24 4.07
C ASP A 86 -22.42 5.71 4.09
N GLU A 87 -21.29 5.12 3.67
CA GLU A 87 -21.11 3.68 3.72
C GLU A 87 -21.05 3.14 5.15
N ALA A 88 -20.50 3.88 6.11
CA ALA A 88 -20.52 3.50 7.52
C ALA A 88 -21.94 3.42 8.07
N ASN A 89 -22.77 4.42 7.80
CA ASN A 89 -24.14 4.54 8.33
C ASN A 89 -25.09 3.47 7.81
N ARG A 90 -24.72 2.73 6.76
CA ARG A 90 -25.49 1.57 6.30
C ARG A 90 -25.38 0.35 7.22
N TYR A 91 -24.33 0.28 8.04
CA TYR A 91 -24.01 -0.88 8.86
C TYR A 91 -23.97 -0.59 10.36
N LEU A 92 -23.79 0.67 10.75
CA LEU A 92 -23.69 1.06 12.14
C LEU A 92 -25.07 1.41 12.70
N ALA A 93 -25.32 1.02 13.96
CA ALA A 93 -26.56 1.36 14.66
C ALA A 93 -26.61 2.83 15.12
N LYS A 94 -25.45 3.47 15.25
CA LYS A 94 -25.31 4.89 15.55
C LYS A 94 -24.72 5.57 14.31
N ASP A 95 -25.38 6.61 13.84
CA ASP A 95 -24.91 7.37 12.70
C ASP A 95 -23.62 8.12 13.03
N VAL A 96 -22.67 8.02 12.11
CA VAL A 96 -21.50 8.88 11.99
C VAL A 96 -21.93 10.17 11.32
N THR A 97 -21.48 11.30 11.87
CA THR A 97 -21.66 12.62 11.26
C THR A 97 -20.31 13.21 10.86
N ARG A 98 -20.36 14.25 10.02
CA ARG A 98 -19.18 15.08 9.70
C ARG A 98 -18.43 15.59 10.94
N ASN A 99 -19.14 15.89 12.02
CA ASN A 99 -18.56 16.40 13.27
C ASN A 99 -17.79 15.32 14.06
N ASP A 100 -18.04 14.05 13.77
CA ASP A 100 -17.30 12.94 14.38
C ASP A 100 -15.92 12.75 13.74
N VAL A 101 -15.69 13.25 12.52
CA VAL A 101 -14.41 13.10 11.83
C VAL A 101 -13.33 13.95 12.50
N LYS A 102 -12.43 13.29 13.23
CA LYS A 102 -11.32 13.93 13.96
C LYS A 102 -10.17 14.31 13.04
N SER A 103 -9.91 13.49 12.02
CA SER A 103 -8.89 13.72 10.99
C SER A 103 -9.17 12.87 9.76
N ALA A 104 -8.56 13.24 8.64
CA ALA A 104 -8.57 12.45 7.41
C ALA A 104 -7.23 12.64 6.67
N TRP A 105 -6.82 11.63 5.92
CA TRP A 105 -5.66 11.73 5.04
C TRP A 105 -5.88 10.97 3.74
N SER A 106 -5.14 11.35 2.71
CA SER A 106 -5.13 10.69 1.43
C SER A 106 -3.73 10.15 1.12
N GLY A 107 -3.67 9.05 0.38
CA GLY A 107 -2.43 8.50 -0.15
C GLY A 107 -2.63 8.01 -1.58
N ILE A 108 -1.57 8.08 -2.39
CA ILE A 108 -1.61 7.62 -3.78
C ILE A 108 -0.97 6.25 -3.89
N ARG A 109 -1.77 5.26 -4.29
CA ARG A 109 -1.34 3.90 -4.60
C ARG A 109 -0.64 3.89 -5.96
N PRO A 110 0.57 3.34 -6.07
CA PRO A 110 1.29 3.24 -7.34
C PRO A 110 0.89 1.97 -8.09
N LEU A 111 -0.36 1.85 -8.55
CA LEU A 111 -0.75 0.65 -9.31
C LEU A 111 0.04 0.56 -10.62
N VAL A 112 0.13 -0.63 -11.20
CA VAL A 112 0.96 -0.83 -12.40
C VAL A 112 0.23 -1.58 -13.51
N LYS A 113 0.48 -1.15 -14.74
CA LYS A 113 0.20 -1.92 -15.95
C LYS A 113 1.48 -2.66 -16.34
N ASP A 114 1.41 -3.98 -16.47
CA ASP A 114 2.55 -4.75 -16.95
C ASP A 114 2.68 -4.60 -18.47
N PRO A 115 3.75 -3.95 -18.98
CA PRO A 115 3.93 -3.73 -20.41
C PRO A 115 4.19 -5.02 -21.19
N ARG A 116 4.43 -6.16 -20.53
CA ARG A 116 4.61 -7.48 -21.15
C ARG A 116 3.29 -8.17 -21.51
N HIS A 117 2.16 -7.68 -20.99
CA HIS A 117 0.82 -8.23 -21.25
C HIS A 117 0.06 -7.34 -22.25
N GLN A 118 0.59 -7.22 -23.47
CA GLN A 118 0.04 -6.40 -24.57
C GLN A 118 -1.00 -7.12 -25.45
N ASP A 119 -1.49 -8.30 -25.06
CA ASP A 119 -2.52 -9.00 -25.83
C ASP A 119 -3.91 -8.39 -25.59
N GLY A 120 -4.24 -7.36 -26.39
CA GLY A 120 -5.58 -7.04 -26.94
C GLY A 120 -6.80 -6.84 -26.02
N SER A 121 -6.67 -7.10 -24.72
CA SER A 121 -7.72 -7.02 -23.70
C SER A 121 -7.14 -6.17 -22.59
N THR A 122 -7.53 -4.89 -22.52
CA THR A 122 -7.38 -3.98 -21.36
C THR A 122 -6.36 -4.47 -20.35
N SER A 123 -5.08 -4.09 -20.51
CA SER A 123 -3.99 -4.49 -19.61
C SER A 123 -4.47 -4.38 -18.17
N LYS A 124 -4.82 -5.52 -17.54
CA LYS A 124 -5.46 -5.51 -16.23
C LYS A 124 -4.48 -4.83 -15.29
N ILE A 125 -4.93 -3.76 -14.63
CA ILE A 125 -4.12 -3.06 -13.63
C ILE A 125 -3.75 -4.12 -12.59
N SER A 126 -2.47 -4.47 -12.54
CA SER A 126 -1.98 -5.48 -11.62
C SER A 126 -1.75 -4.84 -10.25
N ARG A 127 -2.11 -5.59 -9.22
CA ARG A 127 -1.77 -5.26 -7.82
C ARG A 127 -0.44 -5.90 -7.39
N GLU A 128 0.23 -6.58 -8.30
CA GLU A 128 1.58 -7.13 -8.10
C GLU A 128 2.64 -6.09 -8.49
N HIS A 129 3.89 -6.36 -8.15
CA HIS A 129 5.01 -5.51 -8.56
C HIS A 129 5.60 -5.95 -9.90
N VAL A 130 6.19 -4.99 -10.61
CA VAL A 130 7.00 -5.19 -11.80
C VAL A 130 8.44 -4.82 -11.46
N VAL A 131 9.38 -5.64 -11.91
CA VAL A 131 10.82 -5.38 -11.84
C VAL A 131 11.37 -5.32 -13.27
N GLU A 132 12.00 -4.21 -13.64
CA GLU A 132 12.76 -4.06 -14.89
C GLU A 132 14.18 -3.57 -14.61
N VAL A 133 15.11 -3.94 -15.49
CA VAL A 133 16.47 -3.39 -15.54
C VAL A 133 16.65 -2.83 -16.95
N SER A 134 17.00 -1.55 -17.07
CA SER A 134 17.22 -0.90 -18.36
C SER A 134 18.63 -1.14 -18.89
N ASP A 135 18.88 -0.74 -20.14
CA ASP A 135 20.20 -0.83 -20.78
C ASP A 135 21.28 0.00 -20.07
N SER A 136 20.88 1.03 -19.32
CA SER A 136 21.78 1.83 -18.46
C SER A 136 22.05 1.18 -17.10
N ASN A 137 21.55 -0.04 -16.87
CA ASN A 137 21.54 -0.76 -15.60
C ASN A 137 20.68 -0.12 -14.49
N MET A 138 19.74 0.77 -14.83
CA MET A 138 18.78 1.29 -13.84
C MET A 138 17.75 0.20 -13.48
N VAL A 139 17.70 -0.15 -12.19
CA VAL A 139 16.68 -1.05 -11.64
C VAL A 139 15.43 -0.26 -11.28
N THR A 140 14.29 -0.70 -11.79
CA THR A 140 12.98 -0.14 -11.44
C THR A 140 12.15 -1.20 -10.76
N ILE A 141 11.57 -0.83 -9.61
CA ILE A 141 10.50 -1.59 -8.93
C ILE A 141 9.26 -0.70 -8.94
N ALA A 142 8.16 -1.20 -9.49
CA ALA A 142 6.91 -0.47 -9.60
C ALA A 142 5.76 -1.34 -9.08
N GLY A 143 4.74 -0.75 -8.45
CA GLY A 143 3.60 -1.53 -7.94
C GLY A 143 3.87 -2.22 -6.61
N GLY A 144 3.17 -3.33 -6.41
CA GLY A 144 3.26 -4.15 -5.20
C GLY A 144 2.51 -3.59 -3.99
N LYS A 145 2.72 -4.25 -2.84
CA LYS A 145 2.04 -3.95 -1.57
C LYS A 145 3.06 -3.81 -0.45
N TRP A 146 2.68 -3.05 0.58
CA TRP A 146 3.48 -2.95 1.80
C TRP A 146 3.79 -4.34 2.39
N THR A 147 2.82 -5.25 2.41
CA THR A 147 3.01 -6.60 2.96
C THR A 147 3.99 -7.47 2.16
N THR A 148 4.30 -7.10 0.92
CA THR A 148 5.23 -7.86 0.06
C THR A 148 6.57 -7.14 -0.13
N TYR A 149 6.82 -6.06 0.62
CA TYR A 149 7.99 -5.18 0.40
C TYR A 149 9.33 -5.96 0.43
N ARG A 150 9.48 -6.91 1.35
CA ARG A 150 10.72 -7.70 1.50
C ARG A 150 10.94 -8.58 0.27
N ARG A 151 9.89 -9.26 -0.19
CA ARG A 151 9.93 -10.07 -1.41
C ARG A 151 10.21 -9.21 -2.64
N MET A 152 9.56 -8.04 -2.76
CA MET A 152 9.80 -7.08 -3.84
C MET A 152 11.27 -6.64 -3.89
N ALA A 153 11.85 -6.32 -2.73
CA ALA A 153 13.26 -5.94 -2.64
C ALA A 153 14.19 -7.09 -3.05
N GLN A 154 13.88 -8.32 -2.65
CA GLN A 154 14.64 -9.49 -3.07
C GLN A 154 14.55 -9.69 -4.60
N ASP A 155 13.36 -9.69 -5.19
CA ASP A 155 13.18 -9.88 -6.64
C ASP A 155 13.94 -8.82 -7.46
N ALA A 156 14.04 -7.59 -6.94
CA ALA A 156 14.79 -6.51 -7.57
C ALA A 156 16.31 -6.73 -7.57
N ILE A 157 16.85 -7.17 -6.44
CA ILE A 157 18.27 -7.51 -6.33
C ILE A 157 18.60 -8.75 -7.15
N ASP A 158 17.76 -9.78 -7.09
CA ASP A 158 17.93 -11.01 -7.86
C ASP A 158 17.95 -10.68 -9.36
N LYS A 159 17.03 -9.82 -9.84
CA LYS A 159 17.01 -9.39 -11.24
C LYS A 159 18.26 -8.60 -11.63
N LEU A 160 18.76 -7.73 -10.76
CA LEU A 160 20.00 -6.99 -10.99
C LEU A 160 21.21 -7.94 -11.08
N VAL A 161 21.30 -8.91 -10.16
CA VAL A 161 22.35 -9.94 -10.12
C VAL A 161 22.34 -10.82 -11.39
N GLU A 162 21.15 -11.15 -11.89
CA GLU A 162 20.99 -11.88 -13.16
C GLU A 162 21.47 -11.08 -14.37
N THR A 163 21.25 -9.76 -14.35
CA THR A 163 21.41 -8.90 -15.54
C THR A 163 22.81 -8.27 -15.62
N VAL A 164 23.48 -8.03 -14.48
CA VAL A 164 24.76 -7.31 -14.40
C VAL A 164 25.89 -8.25 -13.94
N PRO A 165 26.75 -8.74 -14.86
CA PRO A 165 27.77 -9.75 -14.56
C PRO A 165 28.73 -9.36 -13.42
N GLU A 166 29.10 -8.08 -13.32
CA GLU A 166 30.01 -7.58 -12.30
C GLU A 166 29.43 -7.75 -10.89
N ILE A 167 28.11 -7.57 -10.75
CA ILE A 167 27.40 -7.74 -9.48
C ILE A 167 27.27 -9.22 -9.15
N LYS A 168 26.99 -10.07 -10.14
CA LYS A 168 26.87 -11.53 -9.95
C LYS A 168 28.08 -12.14 -9.27
N SER A 169 29.29 -11.71 -9.64
CA SER A 169 30.54 -12.20 -9.04
C SER A 169 30.68 -11.89 -7.54
N LYS A 170 29.94 -10.91 -7.02
CA LYS A 170 29.99 -10.45 -5.62
C LYS A 170 28.75 -10.83 -4.83
N ALA A 171 27.72 -11.34 -5.50
CA ALA A 171 26.44 -11.64 -4.88
C ALA A 171 26.54 -12.87 -3.96
N SER A 172 25.71 -12.86 -2.91
CA SER A 172 25.54 -14.00 -1.99
C SER A 172 24.04 -14.28 -1.84
N PRO A 173 23.64 -15.49 -1.40
CA PRO A 173 22.24 -15.82 -1.18
C PRO A 173 21.54 -14.81 -0.26
N CYS A 174 20.30 -14.47 -0.58
CA CYS A 174 19.50 -13.53 0.20
C CYS A 174 19.22 -14.08 1.61
N LYS A 175 19.57 -13.30 2.65
CA LYS A 175 19.36 -13.66 4.06
C LYS A 175 18.25 -12.84 4.73
N THR A 176 17.53 -11.99 3.99
CA THR A 176 16.59 -11.00 4.56
C THR A 176 15.40 -11.61 5.30
N ARG A 177 15.12 -12.91 5.13
CA ARG A 177 14.12 -13.63 5.93
C ARG A 177 14.56 -13.89 7.38
N GLU A 178 15.86 -13.93 7.62
CA GLU A 178 16.46 -14.25 8.91
C GLU A 178 16.99 -13.00 9.63
N VAL A 179 17.06 -11.86 8.93
CA VAL A 179 17.58 -10.60 9.46
C VAL A 179 16.45 -9.79 10.09
N GLY A 180 16.52 -9.57 11.40
CA GLY A 180 15.62 -8.66 12.10
C GLY A 180 15.84 -7.20 11.67
N ILE A 181 14.75 -6.44 11.58
CA ILE A 181 14.83 -4.98 11.42
C ILE A 181 15.38 -4.33 12.69
N ILE A 182 15.88 -3.09 12.58
CA ILE A 182 16.34 -2.33 13.75
C ILE A 182 15.21 -2.25 14.79
N GLY A 183 15.50 -2.68 16.02
CA GLY A 183 14.54 -2.73 17.12
C GLY A 183 13.79 -4.05 17.28
N ALA A 184 13.99 -5.03 16.39
CA ALA A 184 13.40 -6.37 16.50
C ALA A 184 14.01 -7.21 17.65
N ASP A 185 15.17 -6.82 18.16
CA ASP A 185 15.87 -7.43 19.30
C ASP A 185 15.33 -6.99 20.67
N ARG A 186 14.36 -6.05 20.68
CA ARG A 186 13.82 -5.48 21.91
C ARG A 186 12.54 -6.19 22.33
N ILE A 187 12.47 -6.54 23.61
CA ILE A 187 11.20 -6.88 24.27
C ILE A 187 10.35 -5.61 24.28
N GLY A 188 9.22 -5.64 23.58
CA GLY A 188 8.30 -4.52 23.46
C GLY A 188 7.13 -4.66 24.42
N GLU A 189 6.69 -3.58 25.04
CA GLU A 189 5.40 -3.52 25.73
C GLU A 189 4.39 -2.83 24.81
N VAL A 190 3.38 -3.57 24.34
CA VAL A 190 2.31 -3.04 23.48
C VAL A 190 1.02 -3.11 24.29
N CYS A 191 0.35 -1.97 24.49
CA CYS A 191 -0.90 -1.90 25.27
C CYS A 191 -0.78 -2.51 26.69
N ASN A 192 0.29 -2.21 27.43
CA ASN A 192 0.57 -2.75 28.78
C ASN A 192 0.67 -4.29 28.82
N LYS A 193 1.04 -4.90 27.70
CA LYS A 193 1.37 -6.33 27.61
C LYS A 193 2.79 -6.45 27.09
N LYS A 194 3.63 -7.17 27.84
CA LYS A 194 4.97 -7.53 27.39
C LYS A 194 4.85 -8.58 26.28
N PHE A 195 5.44 -8.28 25.14
CA PHE A 195 5.62 -9.21 24.04
C PHE A 195 7.10 -9.54 23.94
N ASP A 196 7.45 -10.77 24.31
CA ASP A 196 8.84 -11.23 24.27
C ASP A 196 9.34 -11.37 22.82
N ASN A 197 8.45 -11.70 21.88
CA ASN A 197 8.68 -11.70 20.44
C ASN A 197 7.35 -11.49 19.69
N ILE A 198 7.23 -10.41 18.90
CA ILE A 198 6.12 -10.28 17.94
C ILE A 198 6.60 -10.83 16.60
N THR A 199 6.24 -12.06 16.30
CA THR A 199 6.50 -12.65 14.97
C THR A 199 5.33 -12.34 14.04
N ILE A 200 5.52 -11.40 13.12
CA ILE A 200 4.57 -11.16 12.02
C ILE A 200 4.95 -12.09 10.87
N THR A 201 4.26 -13.23 10.77
CA THR A 201 4.40 -14.10 9.59
C THR A 201 3.48 -13.61 8.49
N LEU A 202 4.04 -12.90 7.51
CA LEU A 202 3.34 -12.59 6.27
C LEU A 202 3.41 -13.84 5.38
N ARG A 203 2.26 -14.30 4.87
CA ARG A 203 2.26 -15.29 3.78
C ARG A 203 2.75 -14.59 2.52
N GLU A 204 4.03 -14.75 2.23
CA GLU A 204 4.65 -14.38 0.95
C GLU A 204 4.54 -15.51 -0.07
#